data_AF-A0A2Z6R0Y0-F1
#
_entry.id   AF-A0A2Z6R0Y0-F1
#
_cell.length_a   1.000
_cell.length_b   1.000
_cell.length_c   1.000
_cell.angle_alpha   90.00
_cell.angle_beta   90.00
_cell.angle_gamma   90.00
#
_symmetry.space_group_name_H-M   'P 1'
#
loop_
_entity.id
_entity.type
_entity.pdbx_description
1 polymer ?
#
loop_
_entity_poly.entity_id
_entity_poly.type
_entity_poly.pdbx_seq_one_letter_code
_entity_poly.pdbx_strand_id
1 'polypeptide(L)'
;MINYLLFFHLVFGFNGISGWYLPSFLRFNDGIEDPPVVMDDDSLGNLSFLKFFEISNEERMIIEHGQAALTTLEKKQDCFKEATITLKNGCRNINLSNNDKMQYAIRLTKCELAIANLAFPMECDDFDQDIGKCIEIPQFWTTYSGYFREVSQMCFAMRYSLERDLLEEYNRNVTFKYHHILKHLHEIMMTLRKEEVNRLSQIKQFLINLAKDVNELEETTSFNIGSLKGILSDFQIITQSALSQIIHLNEELGKFVPNARIILDEINNANEQQLSTIKELTVTSKDIIQVNFEKLGQIYQAS
;
A
#
# COMPACT_ATOMS: atom_id res chain seq x y z
N MET A 1 -20.77 -5.53 7.35
CA MET A 1 -19.48 -5.17 6.71
C MET A 1 -18.49 -6.27 7.08
N ILE A 2 -18.54 -7.35 6.29
CA ILE A 2 -17.84 -8.62 6.46
C ILE A 2 -16.63 -8.60 5.51
N ASN A 3 -15.52 -9.24 5.90
CA ASN A 3 -14.27 -9.52 5.14
C ASN A 3 -13.10 -8.52 5.19
N TYR A 4 -12.42 -8.43 6.33
CA TYR A 4 -10.96 -8.14 6.36
C TYR A 4 -10.16 -9.06 7.32
N LEU A 5 -10.75 -10.15 7.81
CA LEU A 5 -10.15 -11.07 8.80
C LEU A 5 -9.69 -12.42 8.22
N LEU A 6 -9.38 -12.49 6.93
CA LEU A 6 -9.01 -13.76 6.27
C LEU A 6 -7.59 -13.83 5.68
N PHE A 7 -6.67 -12.93 6.05
CA PHE A 7 -5.26 -13.05 5.62
C PHE A 7 -4.27 -13.43 6.72
N PHE A 8 -4.71 -13.57 7.98
CA PHE A 8 -3.81 -13.87 9.11
C PHE A 8 -3.69 -15.36 9.47
N HIS A 9 -4.38 -16.28 8.76
CA HIS A 9 -4.44 -17.70 9.15
C HIS A 9 -3.85 -18.71 8.15
N LEU A 10 -3.08 -18.31 7.15
CA LEU A 10 -2.53 -19.26 6.15
C LEU A 10 -1.00 -19.36 6.03
N VAL A 11 -0.20 -18.83 6.95
CA VAL A 11 1.28 -18.89 6.81
C VAL A 11 2.04 -19.55 7.97
N PHE A 12 1.41 -19.82 9.13
CA PHE A 12 2.10 -20.51 10.22
C PHE A 12 1.42 -21.83 10.59
N GLY A 13 1.73 -22.87 9.81
CA GLY A 13 1.48 -24.27 10.13
C GLY A 13 2.79 -25.05 10.06
N PHE A 14 3.30 -25.44 11.23
CA PHE A 14 4.49 -26.29 11.42
C PHE A 14 4.36 -27.63 10.70
N ASN A 15 5.24 -27.91 9.73
CA ASN A 15 6.23 -29.01 9.78
C ASN A 15 6.79 -29.33 8.39
N GLY A 16 8.12 -29.21 8.28
CA GLY A 16 8.91 -30.01 7.34
C GLY A 16 9.22 -29.38 5.99
N ILE A 17 10.53 -29.35 5.70
CA ILE A 17 11.17 -29.25 4.37
C ILE A 17 11.49 -27.81 3.90
N SER A 18 12.79 -27.53 4.03
CA SER A 18 13.66 -26.58 3.35
C SER A 18 13.13 -25.83 2.12
N GLY A 19 13.33 -24.50 2.14
CA GLY A 19 13.58 -23.71 0.94
C GLY A 19 12.56 -22.63 0.63
N TRP A 20 12.47 -21.59 1.46
CA TRP A 20 11.73 -20.37 1.10
C TRP A 20 12.74 -19.29 0.69
N TYR A 21 12.82 -19.07 -0.62
CA TYR A 21 13.39 -17.84 -1.17
C TYR A 21 12.54 -16.67 -0.67
N LEU A 22 13.09 -15.85 0.23
CA LEU A 22 12.55 -14.52 0.45
C LEU A 22 12.73 -13.72 -0.85
N PRO A 23 11.69 -13.08 -1.40
CA PRO A 23 11.86 -12.16 -2.51
C PRO A 23 12.76 -11.00 -2.05
N SER A 24 13.70 -10.64 -2.93
CA SER A 24 14.87 -9.79 -2.67
C SER A 24 14.57 -8.40 -2.08
N PHE A 25 13.32 -7.95 -2.11
CA PHE A 25 12.89 -6.63 -1.65
C PHE A 25 12.76 -6.50 -0.12
N LEU A 26 12.85 -7.60 0.64
CA LEU A 26 12.75 -7.59 2.12
C LEU A 26 14.09 -7.74 2.86
N ARG A 27 15.23 -7.72 2.16
CA ARG A 27 16.55 -7.64 2.80
C ARG A 27 16.87 -6.17 3.11
N PHE A 28 16.63 -5.76 4.35
CA PHE A 28 17.26 -4.56 4.91
C PHE A 28 18.71 -4.91 5.25
N ASN A 29 19.64 -4.46 4.41
CA ASN A 29 21.07 -4.59 4.65
C ASN A 29 21.53 -3.35 5.42
N ASP A 30 21.91 -3.52 6.68
CA ASP A 30 22.63 -2.51 7.46
C ASP A 30 24.08 -2.44 6.96
N GLY A 31 24.33 -1.60 5.97
CA GLY A 31 25.66 -1.42 5.41
C GLY A 31 25.64 -0.41 4.27
N ILE A 32 26.16 0.79 4.55
CA ILE A 32 26.47 1.79 3.54
C ILE A 32 27.69 1.28 2.76
N GLU A 33 27.44 0.52 1.71
CA GLU A 33 28.33 0.39 0.57
C GLU A 33 27.45 0.52 -0.68
N ASP A 34 27.65 1.61 -1.44
CA ASP A 34 26.98 1.81 -2.72
C ASP A 34 27.27 0.60 -3.61
N PRO A 35 26.25 -0.15 -4.08
CA PRO A 35 26.51 -1.23 -5.01
C PRO A 35 26.94 -0.61 -6.35
N PRO A 36 27.92 -1.21 -7.06
CA PRO A 36 28.26 -0.75 -8.39
C PRO A 36 27.03 -0.88 -9.27
N VAL A 37 26.66 0.21 -9.94
CA VAL A 37 25.65 0.21 -11.00
C VAL A 37 26.24 -0.59 -12.16
N VAL A 38 26.12 -1.91 -12.09
CA VAL A 38 26.26 -2.79 -13.24
C VAL A 38 24.94 -2.67 -13.99
N MET A 39 24.91 -1.82 -15.01
CA MET A 39 23.91 -1.94 -16.08
C MET A 39 24.25 -3.21 -16.86
N ASP A 40 23.76 -4.35 -16.41
CA ASP A 40 23.67 -5.52 -17.27
C ASP A 40 22.56 -5.25 -18.30
N ASP A 41 22.97 -4.66 -19.42
CA ASP A 41 22.18 -4.45 -20.63
C ASP A 41 22.02 -5.77 -21.39
N ASP A 42 21.39 -6.77 -20.75
CA ASP A 42 21.28 -8.13 -21.30
C ASP A 42 19.83 -8.60 -21.46
N SER A 43 18.87 -7.67 -21.57
CA SER A 43 17.46 -7.98 -21.86
C SER A 43 16.98 -7.57 -23.26
N LEU A 44 17.89 -7.21 -24.17
CA LEU A 44 17.58 -7.10 -25.61
C LEU A 44 17.78 -8.42 -26.37
N GLY A 45 18.03 -9.52 -25.66
CA GLY A 45 18.41 -10.82 -26.21
C GLY A 45 17.31 -11.64 -26.89
N ASN A 46 16.09 -11.12 -27.07
CA ASN A 46 15.09 -11.85 -27.85
C ASN A 46 14.21 -10.91 -28.68
N LEU A 47 14.83 -10.34 -29.71
CA LEU A 47 14.18 -9.63 -30.80
C LEU A 47 13.35 -10.58 -31.72
N SER A 48 12.60 -11.52 -31.13
CA SER A 48 11.63 -12.36 -31.85
C SER A 48 10.56 -11.53 -32.54
N PHE A 49 10.32 -10.30 -32.05
CA PHE A 49 9.49 -9.30 -32.72
C PHE A 49 10.05 -8.85 -34.07
N LEU A 50 11.37 -8.70 -34.24
CA LEU A 50 11.93 -8.34 -35.55
C LEU A 50 11.80 -9.48 -36.57
N LYS A 51 11.74 -10.73 -36.12
CA LYS A 51 11.49 -11.88 -36.99
C LYS A 51 10.12 -11.85 -37.67
N PHE A 52 9.14 -11.18 -37.05
CA PHE A 52 7.81 -11.00 -37.64
C PHE A 52 7.82 -10.02 -38.83
N PHE A 53 8.80 -9.12 -38.90
CA PHE A 53 8.96 -8.15 -40.00
C PHE A 53 9.99 -8.59 -41.04
N GLU A 54 10.51 -9.80 -40.94
CA GLU A 54 11.54 -10.30 -41.83
C GLU A 54 10.91 -10.70 -43.18
N ILE A 55 11.09 -9.83 -44.18
CA ILE A 55 10.64 -10.05 -45.56
C ILE A 55 11.26 -11.37 -46.06
N SER A 56 10.46 -12.23 -46.66
CA SER A 56 10.98 -13.44 -47.30
C SER A 56 11.93 -13.08 -48.46
N ASN A 57 12.86 -13.98 -48.79
CA ASN A 57 13.76 -13.77 -49.92
C ASN A 57 13.00 -13.60 -51.25
N GLU A 58 11.85 -14.25 -51.40
CA GLU A 58 10.99 -14.14 -52.58
C GLU A 58 10.35 -12.75 -52.69
N GLU A 59 9.73 -12.27 -51.62
CA GLU A 59 9.13 -10.92 -51.58
C GLU A 59 10.19 -9.84 -51.81
N ARG A 60 11.39 -10.00 -51.24
CA ARG A 60 12.51 -9.08 -51.46
C ARG A 60 12.87 -8.98 -52.94
N MET A 61 13.00 -10.11 -53.63
CA MET A 61 13.29 -10.12 -55.07
C MET A 61 12.20 -9.42 -55.88
N ILE A 62 10.92 -9.62 -55.54
CA ILE A 62 9.79 -8.96 -56.21
C ILE A 62 9.84 -7.45 -55.99
N ILE A 63 10.13 -7.00 -54.77
CA ILE A 63 10.24 -5.58 -54.42
C ILE A 63 11.40 -4.93 -55.19
N GLU A 64 12.59 -5.53 -55.14
CA GLU A 64 13.78 -5.00 -55.83
C GLU A 64 13.55 -4.92 -57.33
N HIS A 65 12.96 -5.95 -57.93
CA HIS A 65 12.62 -5.96 -59.34
C HIS A 65 11.60 -4.86 -59.69
N GLY A 66 10.51 -4.75 -58.94
CA GLY A 66 9.49 -3.72 -59.14
C GLY A 66 10.05 -2.29 -58.99
N GLN A 67 10.93 -2.05 -58.01
CA GLN A 67 11.61 -0.76 -57.82
C GLN A 67 12.56 -0.43 -58.98
N ALA A 68 13.33 -1.41 -59.45
CA ALA A 68 14.23 -1.23 -60.58
C ALA A 68 13.47 -0.91 -61.87
N ALA A 69 12.36 -1.59 -62.12
CA ALA A 69 11.50 -1.35 -63.28
C ALA A 69 10.91 0.06 -63.23
N LEU A 70 10.43 0.52 -62.06
CA LEU A 70 9.91 1.88 -61.89
C LEU A 70 10.97 2.95 -62.08
N THR A 71 12.14 2.77 -61.47
CA THR A 71 13.27 3.70 -61.62
C THR A 71 13.68 3.82 -63.09
N THR A 72 13.57 2.73 -63.86
CA THR A 72 13.86 2.72 -65.29
C THR A 72 12.80 3.49 -66.08
N LEU A 73 11.51 3.32 -65.78
CA LEU A 73 10.42 4.04 -66.44
C LEU A 73 10.45 5.55 -66.13
N GLU A 74 10.79 5.94 -64.90
CA GLU A 74 10.87 7.35 -64.49
C GLU A 74 12.00 8.13 -65.18
N LYS A 75 13.05 7.42 -65.61
CA LYS A 75 14.17 8.00 -66.37
C LYS A 75 13.85 8.19 -67.86
N LYS A 76 12.75 7.61 -68.36
CA LYS A 76 12.33 7.74 -69.77
C LYS A 76 11.62 9.08 -70.04
N GLN A 77 11.15 9.24 -71.29
CA GLN A 77 10.42 10.43 -71.75
C GLN A 77 9.12 10.68 -70.96
N ASP A 78 8.54 11.87 -71.12
CA ASP A 78 7.44 12.36 -70.27
C ASP A 78 6.18 11.46 -70.28
N CYS A 79 5.89 10.75 -71.38
CA CYS A 79 4.79 9.76 -71.43
C CYS A 79 4.93 8.68 -70.34
N PHE A 80 6.13 8.15 -70.13
CA PHE A 80 6.37 7.12 -69.11
C PHE A 80 6.28 7.69 -67.71
N LYS A 81 6.71 8.93 -67.50
CA LYS A 81 6.58 9.61 -66.21
C LYS A 81 5.11 9.79 -65.83
N GLU A 82 4.28 10.25 -66.76
CA GLU A 82 2.84 10.42 -66.55
C GLU A 82 2.14 9.08 -66.26
N ALA A 83 2.45 8.05 -67.06
CA ALA A 83 1.93 6.69 -66.84
C ALA A 83 2.35 6.15 -65.47
N THR A 84 3.61 6.38 -65.07
CA THR A 84 4.14 5.93 -63.77
C THR A 84 3.52 6.70 -62.60
N ILE A 85 3.26 8.00 -62.72
CA ILE A 85 2.55 8.79 -61.68
C ILE A 85 1.12 8.27 -61.51
N THR A 86 0.43 7.99 -62.61
CA THR A 86 -0.92 7.41 -62.55
C THR A 86 -0.90 6.04 -61.86
N LEU A 87 0.05 5.19 -62.25
CA LEU A 87 0.26 3.89 -61.63
C LEU A 87 0.51 4.02 -60.12
N LYS A 88 1.41 4.92 -59.69
CA LYS A 88 1.68 5.21 -58.27
C LYS A 88 0.44 5.54 -57.46
N ASN A 89 -0.44 6.36 -58.03
CA ASN A 89 -1.68 6.75 -57.37
C ASN A 89 -2.70 5.60 -57.33
N GLY A 90 -2.78 4.80 -58.40
CA GLY A 90 -3.67 3.64 -58.47
C GLY A 90 -3.26 2.45 -57.60
N CYS A 91 -1.95 2.22 -57.44
CA CYS A 91 -1.41 1.13 -56.62
C CYS A 91 -1.64 1.32 -55.11
N ARG A 92 -2.25 2.41 -54.63
CA ARG A 92 -2.49 2.61 -53.20
C ARG A 92 -3.48 1.61 -52.59
N ASN A 93 -4.30 0.95 -53.41
CA ASN A 93 -5.31 -0.01 -52.95
C ASN A 93 -4.76 -1.45 -52.84
N ILE A 94 -5.36 -2.25 -51.94
CA ILE A 94 -4.88 -3.60 -51.59
C ILE A 94 -4.91 -4.58 -52.76
N ASN A 95 -5.91 -4.46 -53.64
CA ASN A 95 -6.06 -5.30 -54.81
C ASN A 95 -6.19 -4.42 -56.05
N LEU A 96 -5.16 -4.42 -56.88
CA LEU A 96 -5.24 -3.84 -58.21
C LEU A 96 -6.14 -4.75 -59.07
N SER A 97 -7.27 -4.23 -59.54
CA SER A 97 -8.18 -5.02 -60.36
C SER A 97 -7.51 -5.42 -61.67
N ASN A 98 -7.94 -6.52 -62.29
CA ASN A 98 -7.41 -6.92 -63.60
C ASN A 98 -7.65 -5.83 -64.65
N ASN A 99 -8.78 -5.12 -64.57
CA ASN A 99 -9.09 -3.99 -65.44
C ASN A 99 -8.05 -2.88 -65.29
N ASP A 100 -7.71 -2.51 -64.04
CA ASP A 100 -6.69 -1.50 -63.77
C ASP A 100 -5.31 -1.95 -64.25
N LYS A 101 -4.96 -3.23 -64.07
CA LYS A 101 -3.72 -3.80 -64.61
C LYS A 101 -3.65 -3.66 -66.13
N MET A 102 -4.76 -3.97 -66.83
CA MET A 102 -4.85 -3.83 -68.29
C MET A 102 -4.67 -2.37 -68.70
N GLN A 103 -5.34 -1.45 -68.02
CA GLN A 103 -5.24 0.00 -68.23
C GLN A 103 -3.81 0.51 -68.11
N TYR A 104 -3.12 0.18 -67.02
CA TYR A 104 -1.73 0.61 -66.82
C TYR A 104 -0.77 -0.03 -67.84
N ALA A 105 -0.96 -1.30 -68.16
CA ALA A 105 -0.14 -1.99 -69.16
C ALA A 105 -0.31 -1.38 -70.55
N ILE A 106 -1.54 -1.00 -70.93
CA ILE A 106 -1.82 -0.34 -72.20
C ILE A 106 -1.20 1.06 -72.25
N ARG A 107 -1.30 1.85 -71.17
CA ARG A 107 -0.65 3.17 -71.09
C ARG A 107 0.86 3.10 -71.30
N LEU A 108 1.53 2.14 -70.65
CA LEU A 108 2.97 1.91 -70.82
C LEU A 108 3.31 1.42 -72.23
N THR A 109 2.48 0.54 -72.79
CA THR A 109 2.63 0.04 -74.17
C THR A 109 2.49 1.17 -75.19
N LYS A 110 1.52 2.06 -75.01
CA LYS A 110 1.31 3.24 -75.87
C LYS A 110 2.56 4.13 -75.88
N CYS A 111 3.20 4.33 -74.71
CA CYS A 111 4.44 5.09 -74.64
C CYS A 111 5.61 4.42 -75.39
N GLU A 112 5.79 3.10 -75.27
CA GLU A 112 6.84 2.38 -76.02
C GLU A 112 6.61 2.43 -77.53
N LEU A 113 5.37 2.24 -77.98
CA LEU A 113 5.02 2.27 -79.40
C LEU A 113 5.18 3.67 -80.00
N ALA A 114 4.88 4.72 -79.23
CA ALA A 114 5.13 6.09 -79.63
C ALA A 114 6.63 6.37 -79.84
N ILE A 115 7.51 5.82 -78.98
CA ILE A 115 8.97 5.92 -79.18
C ILE A 115 9.40 5.19 -80.46
N ALA A 116 8.80 4.04 -80.74
CA ALA A 116 9.10 3.25 -81.94
C ALA A 116 8.47 3.81 -83.23
N ASN A 117 7.75 4.94 -83.18
CA ASN A 117 6.97 5.51 -84.29
C ASN A 117 5.97 4.49 -84.90
N LEU A 118 5.43 3.60 -84.07
CA LEU A 118 4.41 2.64 -84.47
C LEU A 118 3.02 3.23 -84.24
N ALA A 119 2.12 3.03 -85.20
CA ALA A 119 0.74 3.48 -85.08
C ALA A 119 0.02 2.69 -83.97
N PHE A 120 -0.66 3.42 -83.08
CA PHE A 120 -1.47 2.82 -82.02
C PHE A 120 -2.94 2.72 -82.49
N PRO A 121 -3.64 1.60 -82.27
CA PRO A 121 -5.03 1.43 -82.70
C PRO A 121 -5.95 2.46 -82.05
N MET A 122 -6.88 3.04 -82.81
CA MET A 122 -7.85 4.01 -82.28
C MET A 122 -8.84 3.33 -81.31
N GLU A 123 -9.06 2.03 -81.49
CA GLU A 123 -9.87 1.16 -80.62
C GLU A 123 -9.30 1.03 -79.20
N CYS A 124 -8.02 1.38 -79.02
CA CYS A 124 -7.32 1.38 -77.74
C CYS A 124 -7.22 2.78 -77.10
N ASP A 125 -7.75 3.82 -77.76
CA ASP A 125 -7.58 5.21 -77.32
C ASP A 125 -8.61 5.61 -76.25
N ASP A 126 -9.79 4.96 -76.26
CA ASP A 126 -10.82 5.11 -75.24
C ASP A 126 -10.76 3.97 -74.21
N PHE A 127 -10.37 4.34 -72.99
CA PHE A 127 -10.21 3.44 -71.87
C PHE A 127 -11.55 3.05 -71.20
N ASP A 128 -12.66 3.70 -71.55
CA ASP A 128 -14.00 3.39 -71.03
C ASP A 128 -14.75 2.35 -71.90
N GLN A 129 -14.24 2.00 -73.08
CA GLN A 129 -14.73 0.90 -73.92
C GLN A 129 -14.03 -0.43 -73.62
N ASP A 130 -14.57 -1.52 -74.17
CA ASP A 130 -14.11 -2.91 -74.02
C ASP A 130 -12.60 -3.09 -74.36
N ILE A 131 -11.77 -2.86 -73.35
CA ILE A 131 -10.31 -2.95 -73.34
C ILE A 131 -9.82 -4.27 -73.94
N GLY A 132 -10.63 -5.33 -73.85
CA GLY A 132 -10.33 -6.64 -74.42
C GLY A 132 -10.04 -6.60 -75.93
N LYS A 133 -10.74 -5.75 -76.69
CA LYS A 133 -10.56 -5.64 -78.16
C LYS A 133 -9.22 -5.03 -78.56
N CYS A 134 -8.68 -4.15 -77.72
CA CYS A 134 -7.36 -3.55 -77.94
C CYS A 134 -6.23 -4.59 -77.94
N ILE A 135 -6.44 -5.64 -77.16
CA ILE A 135 -5.40 -6.61 -76.79
C ILE A 135 -5.31 -7.77 -77.81
N GLU A 136 -6.32 -7.94 -78.68
CA GLU A 136 -6.35 -8.98 -79.72
C GLU A 136 -5.38 -8.72 -80.89
N ILE A 137 -4.71 -7.56 -80.93
CA ILE A 137 -3.79 -7.19 -82.01
C ILE A 137 -2.40 -7.82 -81.79
N PRO A 138 -1.95 -8.75 -82.67
CA PRO A 138 -0.74 -9.55 -82.41
C PRO A 138 0.56 -8.75 -82.28
N GLN A 139 0.65 -7.60 -82.96
CA GLN A 139 1.85 -6.77 -83.01
C GLN A 139 2.15 -6.05 -81.68
N PHE A 140 1.16 -5.92 -80.79
CA PHE A 140 1.29 -5.18 -79.52
C PHE A 140 1.23 -6.10 -78.29
N TRP A 141 0.74 -7.33 -78.48
CA TRP A 141 0.54 -8.32 -77.41
C TRP A 141 1.84 -8.65 -76.63
N THR A 142 2.99 -8.66 -77.27
CA THR A 142 4.28 -8.95 -76.61
C THR A 142 4.69 -7.85 -75.63
N THR A 143 4.67 -6.59 -76.06
CA THR A 143 4.95 -5.42 -75.22
C THR A 143 3.90 -5.28 -74.11
N TYR A 144 2.63 -5.43 -74.46
CA TYR A 144 1.52 -5.40 -73.51
C TYR A 144 1.64 -6.48 -72.43
N SER A 145 1.87 -7.74 -72.81
CA SER A 145 1.94 -8.85 -71.86
C SER A 145 3.15 -8.76 -70.93
N GLY A 146 4.25 -8.14 -71.38
CA GLY A 146 5.38 -7.76 -70.54
C GLY A 146 4.95 -6.78 -69.45
N TYR A 147 4.37 -5.64 -69.83
CA TYR A 147 3.92 -4.64 -68.86
C TYR A 147 2.81 -5.15 -67.96
N PHE A 148 1.90 -5.97 -68.45
CA PHE A 148 0.82 -6.55 -67.64
C PHE A 148 1.36 -7.39 -66.47
N ARG A 149 2.45 -8.14 -66.69
CA ARG A 149 3.12 -8.90 -65.63
C ARG A 149 3.86 -7.98 -64.66
N GLU A 150 4.60 -7.00 -65.19
CA GLU A 150 5.42 -6.09 -64.40
C GLU A 150 4.60 -5.14 -63.51
N VAL A 151 3.44 -4.65 -63.98
CA VAL A 151 2.57 -3.72 -63.24
C VAL A 151 2.21 -4.23 -61.85
N SER A 152 2.00 -5.55 -61.69
CA SER A 152 1.70 -6.13 -60.38
C SER A 152 2.89 -6.06 -59.43
N GLN A 153 4.11 -6.31 -59.94
CA GLN A 153 5.34 -6.26 -59.16
C GLN A 153 5.73 -4.82 -58.82
N MET A 154 5.53 -3.89 -59.76
CA MET A 154 5.69 -2.45 -59.54
C MET A 154 4.75 -1.94 -58.45
N CYS A 155 3.46 -2.30 -58.50
CA CYS A 155 2.51 -1.92 -57.45
C CYS A 155 2.88 -2.49 -56.09
N PHE A 156 3.28 -3.77 -56.04
CA PHE A 156 3.71 -4.39 -54.80
C PHE A 156 4.91 -3.66 -54.18
N ALA A 157 5.92 -3.36 -55.01
CA ALA A 157 7.09 -2.60 -54.61
C ALA A 157 6.78 -1.19 -54.06
N MET A 158 5.89 -0.44 -54.72
CA MET A 158 5.47 0.89 -54.27
C MET A 158 4.74 0.82 -52.93
N ARG A 159 3.77 -0.08 -52.81
CA ARG A 159 2.99 -0.23 -51.58
C ARG A 159 3.88 -0.62 -50.42
N TYR A 160 4.78 -1.57 -50.65
CA TYR A 160 5.71 -1.99 -49.63
C TYR A 160 6.53 -0.81 -49.09
N SER A 161 7.05 0.05 -49.98
CA SER A 161 7.77 1.26 -49.53
C SER A 161 6.89 2.21 -48.71
N LEU A 162 5.65 2.45 -49.14
CA LEU A 162 4.72 3.33 -48.43
C LEU A 162 4.32 2.78 -47.07
N GLU A 163 3.94 1.50 -47.02
CA GLU A 163 3.53 0.80 -45.80
C GLU A 163 4.69 0.75 -44.80
N ARG A 164 5.92 0.51 -45.27
CA ARG A 164 7.13 0.56 -44.43
C ARG A 164 7.34 1.95 -43.85
N ASP A 165 7.30 3.00 -44.66
CA ASP A 165 7.55 4.36 -44.19
C ASP A 165 6.50 4.81 -43.16
N LEU A 166 5.22 4.48 -43.39
CA LEU A 166 4.13 4.70 -42.43
C LEU A 166 4.34 3.92 -41.12
N LEU A 167 4.75 2.67 -41.22
CA LEU A 167 5.01 1.82 -40.06
C LEU A 167 6.20 2.32 -39.25
N GLU A 168 7.27 2.79 -39.91
CA GLU A 168 8.41 3.40 -39.24
C GLU A 168 8.01 4.68 -38.50
N GLU A 169 7.24 5.56 -39.14
CA GLU A 169 6.76 6.79 -38.50
C GLU A 169 5.85 6.47 -37.30
N TYR A 170 4.93 5.53 -37.46
CA TYR A 170 4.05 5.08 -36.38
C TYR A 170 4.86 4.52 -35.21
N ASN A 171 5.82 3.62 -35.47
CA ASN A 171 6.67 3.05 -34.43
C ASN A 171 7.51 4.12 -33.73
N ARG A 172 8.11 5.07 -34.46
CA ARG A 172 8.85 6.20 -33.85
C ARG A 172 7.95 7.00 -32.91
N ASN A 173 6.75 7.34 -33.34
CA ASN A 173 5.78 8.10 -32.55
C ASN A 173 5.34 7.33 -31.30
N VAL A 174 5.11 6.03 -31.43
CA VAL A 174 4.72 5.15 -30.32
C VAL A 174 5.88 5.01 -29.32
N THR A 175 7.08 4.69 -29.79
CA THR A 175 8.28 4.59 -28.94
C THR A 175 8.55 5.89 -28.19
N PHE A 176 8.42 7.04 -28.85
CA PHE A 176 8.58 8.34 -28.20
C PHE A 176 7.55 8.56 -27.08
N LYS A 177 6.28 8.22 -27.31
CA LYS A 177 5.23 8.30 -26.28
C LYS A 177 5.50 7.36 -25.11
N TYR A 178 5.89 6.11 -25.38
CA TYR A 178 6.24 5.15 -24.33
C TYR A 178 7.44 5.63 -23.50
N HIS A 179 8.48 6.15 -24.15
CA HIS A 179 9.63 6.73 -23.45
C HIS A 179 9.20 7.86 -22.50
N HIS A 180 8.34 8.77 -22.96
CA HIS A 180 7.81 9.85 -22.11
C HIS A 180 7.00 9.33 -20.93
N ILE A 181 6.13 8.34 -21.14
CA ILE A 181 5.35 7.70 -20.07
C ILE A 181 6.28 7.05 -19.04
N LEU A 182 7.26 6.27 -19.50
CA LEU A 182 8.22 5.60 -18.61
C LEU A 182 9.03 6.60 -17.80
N LYS A 183 9.47 7.70 -18.41
CA LYS A 183 10.16 8.79 -17.70
C LYS A 183 9.29 9.40 -16.62
N HIS A 184 8.03 9.72 -16.93
CA HIS A 184 7.10 10.29 -15.96
C HIS A 184 6.77 9.32 -14.82
N LEU A 185 6.60 8.02 -15.12
CA LEU A 185 6.42 6.98 -14.10
C LEU A 185 7.65 6.88 -13.18
N HIS A 186 8.86 6.97 -13.75
CA HIS A 186 10.09 6.99 -12.97
C HIS A 186 10.15 8.19 -12.01
N GLU A 187 9.81 9.40 -12.49
CA GLU A 187 9.75 10.61 -11.66
C GLU A 187 8.72 10.49 -10.51
N ILE A 188 7.55 9.92 -10.78
CA ILE A 188 6.54 9.62 -9.74
C ILE A 188 7.11 8.65 -8.71
N MET A 189 7.70 7.54 -9.15
CA MET A 189 8.27 6.54 -8.24
C MET A 189 9.35 7.13 -7.33
N MET A 190 10.23 7.98 -7.88
CA MET A 190 11.26 8.67 -7.10
C MET A 190 10.66 9.60 -6.06
N THR A 191 9.59 10.32 -6.42
CA THR A 191 8.88 11.22 -5.50
C THR A 191 8.21 10.45 -4.36
N LEU A 192 7.50 9.36 -4.69
CA LEU A 192 6.86 8.50 -3.69
C LEU A 192 7.89 7.88 -2.74
N ARG A 193 9.02 7.40 -3.26
CA ARG A 193 10.10 6.84 -2.43
C ARG A 193 10.67 7.87 -1.47
N LYS A 194 10.83 9.12 -1.91
CA LYS A 194 11.28 10.22 -1.05
C LYS A 194 10.27 10.52 0.06
N GLU A 195 8.98 10.53 -0.26
CA GLU A 195 7.92 10.73 0.74
C GLU A 195 7.87 9.59 1.75
N GLU A 196 7.99 8.34 1.30
CA GLU A 196 8.02 7.15 2.16
C GLU A 196 9.19 7.22 3.16
N VAL A 197 10.40 7.54 2.70
CA VAL A 197 11.58 7.70 3.56
C VAL A 197 11.38 8.82 4.59
N ASN A 198 10.79 9.95 4.18
CA ASN A 198 10.48 11.05 5.10
C ASN A 198 9.46 10.63 6.18
N ARG A 199 8.37 9.95 5.78
CA ARG A 199 7.38 9.42 6.72
C ARG A 199 7.97 8.40 7.68
N LEU A 200 8.81 7.48 7.19
CA LEU A 200 9.52 6.53 8.04
C LEU A 200 10.43 7.22 9.06
N SER A 201 11.13 8.29 8.65
CA SER A 201 11.92 9.11 9.57
C SER A 201 11.07 9.75 10.67
N GLN A 202 9.88 10.27 10.32
CA GLN A 202 8.96 10.86 11.29
C GLN A 202 8.43 9.81 12.28
N ILE A 203 8.04 8.64 11.77
CA ILE A 203 7.60 7.50 12.60
C ILE A 203 8.71 7.08 13.55
N LYS A 204 9.95 6.96 13.06
CA LYS A 204 11.11 6.63 13.90
C LYS A 204 11.29 7.64 15.03
N GLN A 205 11.20 8.94 14.72
CA GLN A 205 11.32 9.97 15.75
C GLN A 205 10.18 9.91 16.77
N PHE A 206 8.95 9.66 16.32
CA PHE A 206 7.81 9.47 17.20
C PHE A 206 8.00 8.28 18.14
N LEU A 207 8.49 7.14 17.64
CA LEU A 207 8.78 5.95 18.45
C LEU A 207 9.87 6.21 19.50
N ILE A 208 10.92 6.97 19.14
CA ILE A 208 11.97 7.36 20.08
C ILE A 208 11.39 8.23 21.21
N ASN A 209 10.56 9.21 20.87
CA ASN A 209 9.92 10.08 21.87
C ASN A 209 8.98 9.27 22.77
N LEU A 210 8.18 8.37 22.20
CA LEU A 210 7.27 7.51 22.96
C LEU A 210 8.03 6.59 23.91
N ALA A 211 9.14 6.00 23.47
CA ALA A 211 10.01 5.20 24.35
C ALA A 211 10.56 6.02 25.52
N LYS A 212 10.91 7.30 25.27
CA LYS A 212 11.35 8.22 26.33
C LYS A 212 10.21 8.50 27.33
N ASP A 213 9.02 8.83 26.84
CA ASP A 213 7.86 9.12 27.68
C ASP A 213 7.46 7.90 28.55
N VAL A 214 7.55 6.69 28.00
CA VAL A 214 7.31 5.44 28.74
C VAL A 214 8.33 5.25 29.86
N ASN A 215 9.62 5.52 29.60
CA ASN A 215 10.65 5.43 30.63
C ASN A 215 10.44 6.47 31.75
N GLU A 216 10.11 7.72 31.41
CA GLU A 216 9.81 8.77 32.40
C GLU A 216 8.59 8.40 33.27
N LEU A 217 7.56 7.79 32.65
CA LEU A 217 6.39 7.29 33.37
C LEU A 217 6.74 6.11 34.30
N GLU A 218 7.60 5.19 33.85
CA GLU A 218 8.08 4.06 34.67
C GLU A 218 8.86 4.56 35.89
N GLU A 219 9.79 5.50 35.72
CA GLU A 219 10.56 6.11 36.82
C GLU A 219 9.64 6.80 37.84
N THR A 220 8.67 7.59 37.37
CA THR A 220 7.70 8.27 38.24
C THR A 220 6.84 7.28 39.00
N THR A 221 6.39 6.21 38.34
CA THR A 221 5.56 5.17 38.95
C THR A 221 6.35 4.39 40.01
N SER A 222 7.60 4.05 39.71
CA SER A 222 8.52 3.38 40.64
C SER A 222 8.79 4.24 41.88
N PHE A 223 9.04 5.54 41.70
CA PHE A 223 9.21 6.47 42.81
C PHE A 223 7.96 6.55 43.70
N ASN A 224 6.78 6.70 43.10
CA ASN A 224 5.51 6.78 43.83
C ASN A 224 5.20 5.46 44.59
N ILE A 225 5.45 4.31 43.97
CA ILE A 225 5.32 2.99 44.62
C ILE A 225 6.29 2.86 45.79
N GLY A 226 7.54 3.31 45.64
CA GLY A 226 8.53 3.33 46.70
C GLY A 226 8.09 4.19 47.89
N SER A 227 7.60 5.40 47.61
CA SER A 227 7.06 6.32 48.62
C SER A 227 5.86 5.74 49.36
N LEU A 228 4.87 5.20 48.61
CA LEU A 228 3.69 4.54 49.19
C LEU A 228 4.09 3.35 50.09
N LYS A 229 5.06 2.54 49.66
CA LYS A 229 5.59 1.43 50.45
C LYS A 229 6.24 1.90 51.75
N GLY A 230 6.97 3.02 51.70
CA GLY A 230 7.53 3.67 52.89
C GLY A 230 6.44 4.08 53.89
N ILE A 231 5.42 4.80 53.41
CA ILE A 231 4.29 5.24 54.23
C ILE A 231 3.54 4.05 54.85
N LEU A 232 3.31 2.98 54.09
CA LEU A 232 2.66 1.77 54.59
C LEU A 232 3.48 1.08 55.68
N SER A 233 4.82 1.04 55.53
CA SER A 233 5.72 0.51 56.55
C SER A 233 5.67 1.34 57.83
N ASP A 234 5.70 2.66 57.71
CA ASP A 234 5.60 3.57 58.87
C ASP A 234 4.26 3.41 59.59
N PHE A 235 3.16 3.33 58.83
CA PHE A 235 1.83 3.08 59.38
C PHE A 235 1.76 1.72 60.11
N GLN A 236 2.41 0.69 59.57
CA GLN A 236 2.47 -0.63 60.21
C GLN A 236 3.23 -0.58 61.54
N ILE A 237 4.35 0.15 61.62
CA ILE A 237 5.12 0.32 62.86
C ILE A 237 4.29 1.10 63.90
N ILE A 238 3.65 2.19 63.49
CA ILE A 238 2.82 3.01 64.39
C ILE A 238 1.65 2.19 64.93
N THR A 239 0.97 1.41 64.08
CA THR A 239 -0.16 0.59 64.51
C THR A 239 0.26 -0.52 65.47
N GLN A 240 1.41 -1.17 65.25
CA GLN A 240 1.96 -2.15 66.20
C GLN A 240 2.33 -1.51 67.54
N SER A 241 2.96 -0.33 67.52
CA SER A 241 3.28 0.41 68.74
C SER A 241 2.02 0.79 69.52
N ALA A 242 1.00 1.33 68.83
CA ALA A 242 -0.27 1.68 69.45
C ALA A 242 -0.97 0.46 70.05
N LEU A 243 -0.96 -0.67 69.35
CA LEU A 243 -1.54 -1.92 69.84
C LEU A 243 -0.82 -2.42 71.09
N SER A 244 0.52 -2.35 71.13
CA SER A 244 1.31 -2.66 72.32
C SER A 244 0.95 -1.76 73.51
N GLN A 245 0.74 -0.46 73.27
CA GLN A 245 0.33 0.48 74.32
C GLN A 245 -1.08 0.17 74.84
N ILE A 246 -2.03 -0.16 73.95
CA ILE A 246 -3.39 -0.55 74.33
C ILE A 246 -3.36 -1.83 75.19
N ILE A 247 -2.56 -2.83 74.82
CA ILE A 247 -2.41 -4.06 75.62
C ILE A 247 -1.88 -3.72 77.02
N HIS A 248 -0.81 -2.92 77.10
CA HIS A 248 -0.24 -2.50 78.39
C HIS A 248 -1.24 -1.73 79.25
N LEU A 249 -1.99 -0.79 78.66
CA LEU A 249 -3.06 -0.05 79.35
C LEU A 249 -4.16 -0.97 79.87
N ASN A 250 -4.57 -1.96 79.08
CA ASN A 250 -5.57 -2.94 79.49
C ASN A 250 -5.08 -3.82 80.65
N GLU A 251 -3.80 -4.22 80.64
CA GLU A 251 -3.17 -4.94 81.74
C GLU A 251 -3.14 -4.12 83.03
N GLU A 252 -2.72 -2.85 82.96
CA GLU A 252 -2.70 -1.94 84.11
C GLU A 252 -4.11 -1.67 84.66
N LEU A 253 -5.09 -1.46 83.78
CA LEU A 253 -6.49 -1.31 84.18
C LEU A 253 -7.00 -2.58 84.88
N GLY A 254 -6.63 -3.76 84.38
CA GLY A 254 -6.94 -5.05 84.99
C GLY A 254 -6.39 -5.21 86.41
N LYS A 255 -5.26 -4.57 86.75
CA LYS A 255 -4.71 -4.52 88.12
C LYS A 255 -5.43 -3.51 89.01
N PHE A 256 -5.91 -2.40 88.44
CA PHE A 256 -6.59 -1.34 89.19
C PHE A 256 -8.03 -1.69 89.56
N VAL A 257 -8.79 -2.31 88.65
CA VAL A 257 -10.22 -2.65 88.86
C VAL A 257 -10.48 -3.45 90.15
N PRO A 258 -9.71 -4.51 90.49
CA PRO A 258 -9.89 -5.24 91.74
C PRO A 258 -9.68 -4.37 92.98
N ASN A 259 -8.64 -3.52 92.97
CA ASN A 259 -8.34 -2.64 94.09
C ASN A 259 -9.44 -1.59 94.30
N ALA A 260 -9.94 -0.99 93.21
CA ALA A 260 -11.07 -0.07 93.27
C ALA A 260 -12.33 -0.75 93.83
N ARG A 261 -12.57 -2.02 93.45
CA ARG A 261 -13.68 -2.82 93.97
C ARG A 261 -13.56 -3.07 95.47
N ILE A 262 -12.37 -3.45 95.94
CA ILE A 262 -12.09 -3.66 97.37
C ILE A 262 -12.36 -2.37 98.16
N ILE A 263 -11.85 -1.22 97.71
CA ILE A 263 -12.06 0.07 98.38
C ILE A 263 -13.57 0.41 98.41
N LEU A 264 -14.29 0.15 97.32
CA LEU A 264 -15.74 0.42 97.27
C LEU A 264 -16.51 -0.46 98.27
N ASP A 265 -16.14 -1.74 98.38
CA ASP A 265 -16.73 -2.69 99.32
C ASP A 265 -16.43 -2.29 100.78
N GLU A 266 -15.21 -1.82 101.07
CA GLU A 266 -14.82 -1.29 102.38
C GLU A 266 -15.65 -0.05 102.76
N ILE A 267 -15.83 0.90 101.84
CA ILE A 267 -16.65 2.10 102.06
C ILE A 267 -18.11 1.71 102.32
N ASN A 268 -18.67 0.79 101.52
CA ASN A 268 -20.04 0.32 101.71
C ASN A 268 -20.22 -0.34 103.09
N ASN A 269 -19.30 -1.21 103.49
CA ASN A 269 -19.35 -1.88 104.79
C ASN A 269 -19.22 -0.87 105.96
N ALA A 270 -18.32 0.11 105.84
CA ALA A 270 -18.18 1.18 106.83
C ALA A 270 -19.45 2.04 106.95
N ASN A 271 -20.10 2.35 105.82
CA ASN A 271 -21.37 3.07 105.80
C ASN A 271 -22.50 2.27 106.45
N GLU A 272 -22.58 0.96 106.18
CA GLU A 272 -23.56 0.07 106.84
C GLU A 272 -23.34 0.00 108.35
N GLN A 273 -22.08 -0.10 108.78
CA GLN A 273 -21.72 -0.08 110.20
C GLN A 273 -22.13 1.24 110.88
N GLN A 274 -21.80 2.39 110.27
CA GLN A 274 -22.20 3.70 110.79
C GLN A 274 -23.72 3.83 110.87
N LEU A 275 -24.46 3.37 109.86
CA LEU A 275 -25.92 3.40 109.86
C LEU A 275 -26.50 2.54 110.99
N SER A 276 -25.89 1.38 111.29
CA SER A 276 -26.27 0.54 112.43
C SER A 276 -26.07 1.28 113.76
N THR A 277 -24.91 1.90 113.97
CA THR A 277 -24.62 2.65 115.20
C THR A 277 -25.56 3.85 115.37
N ILE A 278 -25.89 4.57 114.29
CA ILE A 278 -26.86 5.67 114.34
C ILE A 278 -28.26 5.16 114.72
N LYS A 279 -28.69 4.01 114.18
CA LYS A 279 -29.97 3.39 114.56
C LYS A 279 -30.00 3.05 116.04
N GLU A 280 -28.95 2.44 116.58
CA GLU A 280 -28.83 2.13 118.01
C GLU A 280 -28.88 3.40 118.87
N LEU A 281 -28.08 4.43 118.54
CA LEU A 281 -28.09 5.72 119.23
C LEU A 281 -29.47 6.38 119.20
N THR A 282 -30.19 6.27 118.08
CA THR A 282 -31.54 6.83 117.93
C THR A 282 -32.53 6.10 118.86
N VAL A 283 -32.43 4.77 118.97
CA VAL A 283 -33.24 3.98 119.91
C VAL A 283 -32.90 4.36 121.35
N THR A 284 -31.63 4.38 121.72
CA THR A 284 -31.20 4.77 123.08
C THR A 284 -31.64 6.19 123.42
N SER A 285 -31.50 7.14 122.49
CA SER A 285 -32.00 8.51 122.67
C SER A 285 -33.50 8.54 122.88
N LYS A 286 -34.27 7.75 122.13
CA LYS A 286 -35.72 7.63 122.29
C LYS A 286 -36.08 7.09 123.67
N ASP A 287 -35.39 6.05 124.14
CA ASP A 287 -35.60 5.46 125.46
C ASP A 287 -35.28 6.45 126.58
N ILE A 288 -34.17 7.19 126.49
CA ILE A 288 -33.81 8.25 127.46
C ILE A 288 -34.87 9.35 127.49
N ILE A 289 -35.32 9.81 126.32
CA ILE A 289 -36.39 10.81 126.20
C ILE A 289 -37.66 10.28 126.87
N GLN A 290 -38.05 9.05 126.58
CA GLN A 290 -39.23 8.42 127.19
C GLN A 290 -39.13 8.34 128.72
N VAL A 291 -38.01 7.85 129.26
CA VAL A 291 -37.78 7.79 130.72
C VAL A 291 -37.82 9.19 131.36
N ASN A 292 -37.24 10.19 130.71
CA ASN A 292 -37.27 11.57 131.21
C ASN A 292 -38.68 12.15 131.18
N PHE A 293 -39.47 11.87 130.14
CA PHE A 293 -40.89 12.26 130.09
C PHE A 293 -41.73 11.53 131.15
N GLU A 294 -41.49 10.24 131.39
CA GLU A 294 -42.15 9.47 132.46
C GLU A 294 -41.81 10.05 133.85
N LYS A 295 -40.53 10.37 134.11
CA LYS A 295 -40.11 11.04 135.35
C LYS A 295 -40.72 12.43 135.52
N LEU A 296 -40.78 13.23 134.45
CA LEU A 296 -41.45 14.54 134.48
C LEU A 296 -42.95 14.40 134.75
N GLY A 297 -43.60 13.40 134.16
CA GLY A 297 -45.00 13.06 134.44
C GLY A 297 -45.24 12.68 135.90
N GLN A 298 -44.34 11.89 136.51
CA GLN A 298 -44.40 11.54 137.93
C GLN A 298 -44.19 12.76 138.85
N ILE A 299 -43.29 13.69 138.48
CA ILE A 299 -43.09 14.94 139.23
C ILE A 299 -44.35 15.83 139.15
N TYR A 300 -44.99 15.91 137.98
CA TYR A 300 -46.20 16.71 137.78
C TYR A 300 -47.45 16.13 138.48
N GLN A 301 -47.47 14.83 138.76
CA GLN A 301 -48.55 14.17 139.52
C GLN A 301 -48.36 14.23 141.04
N ALA A 302 -47.20 14.69 141.52
CA ALA A 302 -46.86 14.83 142.94
C ALA A 302 -46.90 16.29 143.44
N SER A 303 -47.28 17.25 142.58
CA SER A 303 -47.58 18.66 142.92
C SER A 303 -49.08 18.92 142.87
#